data_AF-A0A975CIV4-F1
#
_entry.id   AF-A0A975CIV4-F1
#
_cell.length_a   1.000
_cell.length_b   1.000
_cell.length_c   1.000
_cell.angle_alpha   90.00
_cell.angle_beta   90.00
_cell.angle_gamma   90.00
#
_symmetry.space_group_name_H-M   'P 1'
#
loop_
_entity.id
_entity.type
_entity.pdbx_description
1 polymer ?
#
loop_
_entity_poly.entity_id
_entity_poly.type
_entity_poly.pdbx_seq_one_letter_code
_entity_poly.pdbx_strand_id
1 'polypeptide(L)'
;MKFRMQYTKKYEDLFNANDSMRQAIIKNCPSLLKSFDEWVIFVDPNINDPLRRSKSSWGSTRFSENRSRTQINYAFFNRQHGDPSHADILAHEFRHTMKVNFQMFRPGDEFRDPKVVPGEIDANKWAQDFWSNKCDCRN
;
A
#
# COMPACT_ATOMS: atom_id res chain seq x y z
N MET A 1 11.46 3.29 -30.68
CA MET A 1 10.17 2.85 -30.11
C MET A 1 10.34 2.27 -28.69
N LYS A 2 10.95 3.00 -27.74
CA LYS A 2 11.29 2.49 -26.37
C LYS A 2 10.31 2.94 -25.27
N PHE A 3 9.45 3.91 -25.53
CA PHE A 3 8.54 4.48 -24.53
C PHE A 3 7.34 3.57 -24.19
N ARG A 4 6.90 2.72 -25.11
CA ARG A 4 5.68 1.90 -24.91
C ARG A 4 5.89 0.72 -23.93
N MET A 5 7.10 0.17 -23.83
CA MET A 5 7.39 -0.98 -22.95
C MET A 5 7.56 -0.60 -21.46
N GLN A 6 8.10 0.59 -21.16
CA GLN A 6 8.35 0.98 -19.76
C GLN A 6 7.07 1.23 -18.97
N TYR A 7 6.03 1.77 -19.60
CA TYR A 7 4.74 1.98 -18.92
C TYR A 7 4.00 0.67 -18.68
N THR A 8 4.00 -0.26 -19.64
CA THR A 8 3.39 -1.60 -19.45
C THR A 8 4.05 -2.34 -18.29
N LYS A 9 5.39 -2.30 -18.21
CA LYS A 9 6.15 -2.92 -17.10
C LYS A 9 5.86 -2.28 -15.74
N LYS A 10 5.67 -0.95 -15.68
CA LYS A 10 5.37 -0.24 -14.42
C LYS A 10 4.03 -0.66 -13.80
N TYR A 11 3.00 -0.81 -14.63
CA TYR A 11 1.72 -1.34 -14.12
C TYR A 11 1.80 -2.82 -13.79
N GLU A 12 2.65 -3.58 -14.50
CA GLU A 12 2.94 -4.98 -14.21
C GLU A 12 3.42 -5.20 -12.77
N ASP A 13 4.30 -4.34 -12.25
CA ASP A 13 4.77 -4.42 -10.85
C ASP A 13 3.62 -4.28 -9.84
N LEU A 14 2.68 -3.36 -10.10
CA LEU A 14 1.49 -3.18 -9.25
C LEU A 14 0.56 -4.40 -9.34
N PHE A 15 0.30 -4.90 -10.55
CA PHE A 15 -0.52 -6.09 -10.76
C PHE A 15 0.07 -7.33 -10.09
N ASN A 16 1.38 -7.56 -10.26
CA ASN A 16 2.09 -8.69 -9.67
C ASN A 16 2.10 -8.62 -8.14
N ALA A 17 2.31 -7.44 -7.56
CA ALA A 17 2.22 -7.24 -6.11
C ALA A 17 0.81 -7.54 -5.60
N ASN A 18 -0.22 -7.05 -6.29
CA ASN A 18 -1.61 -7.26 -5.91
C ASN A 18 -2.03 -8.74 -6.02
N ASP A 19 -1.66 -9.43 -7.10
CA ASP A 19 -1.95 -10.86 -7.26
C ASP A 19 -1.21 -11.72 -6.21
N SER A 20 0.09 -11.44 -5.99
CA SER A 20 0.86 -12.14 -4.95
C SER A 20 0.25 -11.97 -3.57
N MET A 21 -0.24 -10.76 -3.27
CA MET A 21 -0.90 -10.45 -2.01
C MET A 21 -2.23 -11.18 -1.87
N ARG A 22 -3.04 -11.25 -2.94
CA ARG A 22 -4.27 -12.05 -2.98
C ARG A 22 -3.98 -13.52 -2.65
N GLN A 23 -3.00 -14.13 -3.32
CA GLN A 23 -2.64 -15.54 -3.08
C GLN A 23 -2.18 -15.77 -1.63
N ALA A 24 -1.38 -14.86 -1.08
CA ALA A 24 -0.97 -14.91 0.32
C ALA A 24 -2.14 -14.76 1.30
N ILE A 25 -3.10 -13.86 1.03
CA ILE A 25 -4.32 -13.71 1.84
C ILE A 25 -5.17 -14.99 1.80
N ILE A 26 -5.43 -15.54 0.62
CA ILE A 26 -6.20 -16.79 0.47
C ILE A 26 -5.57 -17.92 1.27
N LYS A 27 -4.23 -18.03 1.22
CA LYS A 27 -3.48 -19.10 1.87
C LYS A 27 -3.39 -18.93 3.38
N ASN A 28 -3.10 -17.72 3.86
CA ASN A 28 -2.63 -17.49 5.23
C ASN A 28 -3.62 -16.71 6.10
N CYS A 29 -4.40 -15.80 5.51
CA CYS A 29 -5.23 -14.84 6.24
C CYS A 29 -6.63 -14.69 5.59
N PRO A 30 -7.39 -15.78 5.32
CA PRO A 30 -8.58 -15.75 4.45
C PRO A 30 -9.72 -14.84 4.97
N SER A 31 -9.74 -14.53 6.27
CA SER A 31 -10.67 -13.55 6.86
C SER A 31 -10.52 -12.13 6.27
N LEU A 32 -9.34 -11.80 5.74
CA LEU A 32 -9.06 -10.51 5.13
C LEU A 32 -9.49 -10.43 3.66
N LEU A 33 -9.89 -11.55 3.04
CA LEU A 33 -10.19 -11.59 1.61
C LEU A 33 -11.33 -10.65 1.22
N LYS A 34 -12.37 -10.54 2.06
CA LYS A 34 -13.47 -9.60 1.82
C LYS A 34 -12.98 -8.15 1.80
N SER A 35 -12.23 -7.73 2.82
CA SER A 35 -11.65 -6.38 2.89
C SER A 35 -10.73 -6.11 1.70
N PHE A 36 -9.97 -7.12 1.27
CA PHE A 36 -9.09 -7.04 0.10
C PHE A 36 -9.88 -6.90 -1.21
N ASP A 37 -10.98 -7.63 -1.38
CA ASP A 37 -11.85 -7.54 -2.55
C ASP A 37 -12.59 -6.19 -2.65
N GLU A 38 -12.89 -5.57 -1.50
CA GLU A 38 -13.56 -4.27 -1.42
C GLU A 38 -12.58 -3.09 -1.57
N TRP A 39 -11.28 -3.31 -1.34
CA TRP A 39 -10.23 -2.31 -1.43
C TRP A 39 -10.07 -1.74 -2.84
N VAL A 40 -10.08 -0.41 -2.96
CA VAL A 40 -9.92 0.29 -4.25
C VAL A 40 -8.50 0.84 -4.37
N ILE A 41 -7.74 0.33 -5.33
CA ILE A 41 -6.43 0.87 -5.69
C ILE A 41 -6.56 1.67 -6.98
N PHE A 42 -6.02 2.88 -6.99
CA PHE A 42 -5.92 3.69 -8.19
C PHE A 42 -4.56 4.40 -8.24
N VAL A 43 -4.13 4.78 -9.44
CA VAL A 43 -2.86 5.50 -9.64
C VAL A 43 -3.12 7.00 -9.64
N ASP A 44 -2.20 7.78 -9.06
CA ASP A 44 -2.24 9.25 -9.09
C ASP A 44 -2.55 9.74 -10.52
N PRO A 45 -3.68 10.44 -10.74
CA PRO A 45 -4.05 10.90 -12.07
C PRO A 45 -3.04 11.88 -12.66
N ASN A 46 -2.23 12.52 -11.82
CA ASN A 46 -1.19 13.46 -12.21
C ASN A 46 0.20 12.81 -12.29
N ILE A 47 0.33 11.47 -12.24
CA ILE A 47 1.62 10.78 -12.11
C ILE A 47 2.67 11.19 -13.17
N ASN A 48 2.22 11.58 -14.36
CA ASN A 48 3.08 12.01 -15.47
C ASN A 48 3.37 13.52 -15.48
N ASP A 49 2.67 14.32 -14.66
CA ASP A 49 2.90 15.76 -14.52
C ASP A 49 3.92 16.02 -13.40
N PRO A 50 5.15 16.46 -13.71
CA PRO A 50 6.20 16.67 -12.72
C PRO A 50 5.92 17.82 -11.75
N LEU A 51 4.97 18.71 -12.04
CA LEU A 51 4.55 19.83 -11.19
C LEU A 51 3.41 19.44 -10.25
N ARG A 52 2.61 18.44 -10.61
CA ARG A 52 1.40 18.04 -9.86
C ARG A 52 1.50 16.68 -9.16
N ARG A 53 2.39 15.78 -9.62
CA ARG A 53 2.53 14.43 -9.04
C ARG A 53 3.02 14.47 -7.59
N SER A 54 2.54 13.55 -6.77
CA SER A 54 3.16 13.27 -5.47
C SER A 54 4.53 12.60 -5.67
N LYS A 55 5.59 13.18 -5.09
CA LYS A 55 6.98 12.72 -5.28
C LYS A 55 7.55 11.91 -4.12
N SER A 56 7.04 12.09 -2.90
CA SER A 56 7.70 11.61 -1.68
C SER A 56 7.06 10.39 -1.03
N SER A 57 5.75 10.19 -1.15
CA SER A 57 5.10 8.97 -0.64
C SER A 57 4.89 7.95 -1.76
N TRP A 58 4.99 6.66 -1.43
CA TRP A 58 4.72 5.58 -2.38
C TRP A 58 3.22 5.34 -2.59
N GLY A 59 2.44 5.42 -1.51
CA GLY A 59 0.99 5.37 -1.53
C GLY A 59 0.37 6.31 -0.50
N SER A 60 -0.95 6.43 -0.55
CA SER A 60 -1.73 7.07 0.50
C SER A 60 -3.09 6.42 0.57
N THR A 61 -3.42 5.88 1.73
CA THR A 61 -4.68 5.19 1.99
C THR A 61 -5.64 6.07 2.78
N ARG A 62 -6.90 6.10 2.32
CA ARG A 62 -8.03 6.67 3.06
C ARG A 62 -8.89 5.53 3.56
N PHE A 63 -8.90 5.36 4.88
CA PHE A 63 -9.76 4.39 5.55
C PHE A 63 -11.24 4.75 5.38
N SER A 64 -12.05 3.72 5.17
CA SER A 64 -13.51 3.77 5.24
C SER A 64 -14.02 2.42 5.69
N GLU A 65 -15.03 2.40 6.57
CA GLU A 65 -15.63 1.14 7.04
C GLU A 65 -16.29 0.32 5.92
N ASN A 66 -16.63 0.96 4.80
CA ASN A 66 -17.27 0.28 3.66
C ASN A 66 -16.31 0.07 2.48
N ARG A 67 -15.51 1.08 2.13
CA ARG A 67 -14.67 1.03 0.92
C ARG A 67 -13.45 1.93 1.00
N SER A 68 -12.41 1.44 1.68
CA SER A 68 -11.11 2.10 1.75
C SER A 68 -10.48 2.24 0.36
N ARG A 69 -9.71 3.31 0.16
CA ARG A 69 -9.09 3.60 -1.14
C ARG A 69 -7.62 3.97 -0.97
N THR A 70 -6.78 3.47 -1.85
CA THR A 70 -5.35 3.79 -1.89
C THR A 70 -4.98 4.42 -3.22
N GLN A 71 -4.36 5.59 -3.14
CA GLN A 71 -3.71 6.21 -4.28
C GLN A 71 -2.24 5.75 -4.33
N ILE A 72 -1.82 5.16 -5.44
CA ILE A 72 -0.43 4.80 -5.71
C ILE A 72 0.25 5.96 -6.45
N ASN A 73 1.38 6.42 -5.91
CA ASN A 73 2.07 7.64 -6.34
C ASN A 73 3.32 7.34 -7.18
N TYR A 74 3.94 8.40 -7.71
CA TYR A 74 5.13 8.27 -8.57
C TYR A 74 6.28 7.49 -7.92
N ALA A 75 6.50 7.66 -6.61
CA ALA A 75 7.61 7.00 -5.90
C ALA A 75 7.48 5.47 -5.93
N PHE A 76 6.26 4.92 -5.93
CA PHE A 76 6.03 3.47 -6.04
C PHE A 76 6.69 2.89 -7.31
N PHE A 77 6.49 3.53 -8.46
CA PHE A 77 6.99 3.05 -9.75
C PHE A 77 8.42 3.45 -10.06
N ASN A 78 9.07 4.24 -9.20
CA ASN A 78 10.41 4.78 -9.42
C ASN A 78 11.27 4.61 -8.17
N ARG A 79 11.12 3.45 -7.52
CA ARG A 79 11.92 3.06 -6.37
C ARG A 79 13.42 3.05 -6.66
N GLN A 80 14.20 3.37 -5.64
CA GLN A 80 15.66 3.34 -5.64
C GLN A 80 16.17 2.09 -4.92
N HIS A 81 17.47 1.82 -5.08
CA HIS A 81 18.13 0.75 -4.34
C HIS A 81 18.07 1.05 -2.83
N GLY A 82 17.53 0.11 -2.04
CA GLY A 82 17.29 0.29 -0.60
C GLY A 82 15.83 0.57 -0.23
N ASP A 83 14.96 0.90 -1.19
CA ASP A 83 13.53 1.11 -0.92
C ASP A 83 12.79 -0.21 -0.61
N PRO A 84 11.72 -0.18 0.22
CA PRO A 84 10.87 -1.35 0.50
C PRO A 84 10.26 -1.95 -0.77
N SER A 85 10.00 -3.27 -0.83
CA SER A 85 9.48 -3.90 -2.05
C SER A 85 8.10 -3.36 -2.46
N HIS A 86 7.71 -3.48 -3.74
CA HIS A 86 6.35 -3.12 -4.19
C HIS A 86 5.29 -3.87 -3.38
N ALA A 87 5.58 -5.13 -3.06
CA ALA A 87 4.75 -6.00 -2.24
C ALA A 87 4.66 -5.51 -0.79
N ASP A 88 5.78 -5.09 -0.18
CA ASP A 88 5.79 -4.50 1.17
C ASP A 88 5.00 -3.19 1.22
N ILE A 89 5.18 -2.32 0.22
CA ILE A 89 4.44 -1.06 0.13
C ILE A 89 2.94 -1.35 0.01
N LEU A 90 2.55 -2.29 -0.86
CA LEU A 90 1.12 -2.62 -1.01
C LEU A 90 0.54 -3.19 0.29
N ALA A 91 1.28 -4.07 0.97
CA ALA A 91 0.86 -4.65 2.23
C ALA A 91 0.74 -3.60 3.34
N HIS A 92 1.66 -2.64 3.38
CA HIS A 92 1.59 -1.48 4.27
C HIS A 92 0.31 -0.66 4.02
N GLU A 93 0.04 -0.29 2.76
CA GLU A 93 -1.16 0.49 2.42
C GLU A 93 -2.45 -0.29 2.70
N PHE A 94 -2.46 -1.60 2.46
CA PHE A 94 -3.60 -2.44 2.80
C PHE A 94 -3.87 -2.48 4.30
N ARG A 95 -2.83 -2.46 5.14
CA ARG A 95 -3.01 -2.43 6.60
C ARG A 95 -3.76 -1.18 7.05
N HIS A 96 -3.56 -0.04 6.39
CA HIS A 96 -4.35 1.18 6.64
C HIS A 96 -5.83 1.06 6.27
N THR A 97 -6.23 0.02 5.55
CA THR A 97 -7.65 -0.26 5.27
C THR A 97 -8.37 -0.95 6.43
N MET A 98 -7.64 -1.40 7.45
CA MET A 98 -8.16 -2.14 8.59
C MET A 98 -8.50 -1.22 9.76
N LYS A 99 -9.60 -1.50 10.45
CA LYS A 99 -10.11 -0.67 11.54
C LYS A 99 -9.13 -0.65 12.71
N VAL A 100 -8.50 -1.78 13.00
CA VAL A 100 -7.50 -1.90 14.08
C VAL A 100 -6.29 -0.98 13.86
N ASN A 101 -5.88 -0.75 12.61
CA ASN A 101 -4.79 0.16 12.30
C ASN A 101 -5.26 1.62 12.31
N PHE A 102 -6.43 1.90 11.72
CA PHE A 102 -7.02 3.24 11.73
C PHE A 102 -7.20 3.81 13.14
N GLN A 103 -7.62 2.98 14.10
CA GLN A 103 -7.79 3.37 15.51
C GLN A 103 -6.48 3.79 16.22
N MET A 104 -5.32 3.56 15.60
CA MET A 104 -4.02 3.97 16.15
C MET A 104 -3.64 5.41 15.79
N PHE A 105 -4.27 6.00 14.78
CA PHE A 105 -4.02 7.38 14.35
C PHE A 105 -4.76 8.39 15.22
N ARG A 106 -4.12 9.54 15.44
CA ARG A 106 -4.67 10.68 16.18
C ARG A 106 -4.61 11.94 15.32
N PRO A 107 -5.50 12.93 15.59
CA PRO A 107 -5.41 14.22 14.93
C PRO A 107 -4.00 14.84 15.09
N GLY A 108 -3.40 15.28 13.99
CA GLY A 108 -2.06 15.86 13.95
C GLY A 108 -0.94 14.86 13.64
N ASP A 109 -1.22 13.55 13.58
CA ASP A 109 -0.24 12.55 13.16
C ASP A 109 0.21 12.76 11.71
N GLU A 110 -0.61 13.40 10.87
CA GLU A 110 -0.27 13.76 9.50
C GLU A 110 0.91 14.75 9.39
N PHE A 111 1.26 15.44 10.48
CA PHE A 111 2.40 16.37 10.55
C PHE A 111 3.62 15.78 11.26
N ARG A 112 3.54 14.53 11.74
CA ARG A 112 4.60 13.87 12.51
C ARG A 112 5.45 12.99 11.60
N ASP A 113 6.67 12.71 12.05
CA ASP A 113 7.53 11.72 11.37
C ASP A 113 6.82 10.34 11.39
N PRO A 114 6.58 9.71 10.22
CA PRO A 114 5.96 8.39 10.15
C PRO A 114 6.63 7.33 11.02
N LYS A 115 7.94 7.46 11.29
CA LYS A 115 8.68 6.54 12.16
C LYS A 115 8.23 6.53 13.62
N VAL A 116 7.47 7.54 14.05
CA VAL A 116 6.95 7.65 15.42
C VAL A 116 5.42 7.63 15.49
N VAL A 117 4.74 7.49 14.36
CA VAL A 117 3.27 7.40 14.30
C VAL A 117 2.86 5.93 14.52
N PRO A 118 2.08 5.60 15.56
CA PRO A 118 1.75 4.21 15.88
C PRO A 118 1.13 3.43 14.73
N GLY A 119 0.20 4.03 13.98
CA GLY A 119 -0.43 3.40 12.82
C GLY A 119 0.55 3.08 11.68
N GLU A 120 1.55 3.94 11.46
CA GLU A 120 2.61 3.74 10.47
C GLU A 120 3.59 2.64 10.91
N ILE A 121 3.95 2.61 12.19
CA ILE A 121 4.80 1.54 12.77
C ILE A 121 4.09 0.19 12.66
N ASP A 122 2.80 0.12 13.00
CA ASP A 122 1.98 -1.08 12.85
C ASP A 122 1.88 -1.52 11.38
N ALA A 123 1.62 -0.60 10.45
CA ALA A 123 1.55 -0.91 9.03
C ALA A 123 2.86 -1.48 8.47
N ASN A 124 4.00 -0.86 8.83
CA ASN A 124 5.32 -1.35 8.45
C ASN A 124 5.62 -2.75 9.02
N LYS A 125 5.33 -2.95 10.32
CA LYS A 125 5.53 -4.24 10.97
C LYS A 125 4.64 -5.32 10.36
N TRP A 126 3.35 -5.00 10.16
CA TRP A 126 2.38 -5.93 9.60
C TRP A 126 2.78 -6.35 8.18
N ALA A 127 3.24 -5.41 7.34
CA ALA A 127 3.72 -5.72 5.99
C ALA A 127 4.88 -6.73 6.00
N GLN A 128 5.87 -6.54 6.88
CA GLN A 128 7.00 -7.46 7.03
C GLN A 128 6.58 -8.84 7.54
N ASP A 129 5.69 -8.86 8.55
CA ASP A 129 5.20 -10.09 9.15
C ASP A 129 4.26 -10.87 8.20
N PHE A 130 3.50 -10.15 7.35
CA PHE A 130 2.59 -10.72 6.36
C PHE A 130 3.33 -11.64 5.37
N TRP A 131 4.42 -11.15 4.77
CA TRP A 131 5.21 -11.94 3.83
C TRP A 131 6.00 -13.07 4.49
N SER A 132 6.23 -12.97 5.80
CA SER A 132 6.88 -14.01 6.61
C SER A 132 5.91 -15.08 7.11
N ASN A 133 4.63 -15.07 6.68
CA ASN A 133 3.54 -15.92 7.18
C ASN A 133 3.31 -15.82 8.70
N LYS A 134 3.63 -14.67 9.29
CA LYS A 134 3.39 -14.35 10.71
C LYS A 134 2.20 -13.40 10.88
N CYS A 135 1.30 -13.36 9.89
CA CYS A 135 0.25 -12.34 9.80
C CYS A 135 -0.70 -12.36 11.01
N ASP A 136 -0.93 -11.19 11.58
CA ASP A 136 -2.10 -10.93 12.40
C ASP A 136 -3.30 -10.69 11.46
N CYS A 137 -4.23 -11.63 11.42
CA CYS A 137 -5.39 -11.63 10.50
C CYS A 137 -6.56 -10.77 10.99
N ARG A 138 -6.35 -9.94 12.02
CA ARG A 138 -7.39 -9.07 12.59
C ARG A 138 -7.66 -7.86 11.68
N ASN A 139 -8.93 -7.70 11.30
CA ASN A 139 -9.50 -6.55 10.58
C ASN A 139 -9.84 -5.40 11.55
#